data_AF-A0A839F882-F1
#
_entry.id   AF-A0A839F882-F1
#
_cell.length_a   1.000
_cell.length_b   1.000
_cell.length_c   1.000
_cell.angle_alpha   90.00
_cell.angle_beta   90.00
_cell.angle_gamma   90.00
#
_symmetry.space_group_name_H-M   'P 1'
#
loop_
_entity.id
_entity.type
_entity.pdbx_description
1 polymer ?
#
loop_
_entity_poly.entity_id
_entity_poly.type
_entity_poly.pdbx_seq_one_letter_code
_entity_poly.pdbx_strand_id
1 'polypeptide(L)'
;MSTAATLRFALVALFASFGAAPGARAGAAAGGSAATTTELAGLWKARRWFGPLVRGALTIRKERDGWRADLAGRDLPVRVDGDALAFEMPGGEGRFEGRLERTRILGHWYPPPNSATFGGGVFVSPVRLRADATDRWSGSIVPAEDTFSFHLLATPRADGSFDVLLRNAERDFGLQIGVERLRRDGDALVLLGKRRDETTERELARGSWDRERDVMRFVFPGRGGSYDFSRDGDASTFWPRGRTPARYTYRAPLARDDGWPSASLDDVDIDRAGIERFVQRLLDAPMDAVDAPLVDGVVLARHGKLVLEEYFHGFERDAVHDTRSAAKSLTSIVVGAAIEAGAPLALDSPVYRVMNGGAFADGLDPRKRAMTLEHLLTMSSGYWCDDTEPGAPGNEQTMLDQETERDYYRYILALPMAHDPGVTSIYGSINPHLALGMVAAARGESPLYAFDRLVGDPLRIDHYAWLLDPAGHPYGGGSVQLRLRDFAKLGQLMLDDGRWHGRRILGHDYVARASAPLYHLRNVQYGYLWWGEDFPYRDRSVHAFLALGAGGQSITVVPALDLVVAIYSGNYASRRQIDAGHHFVPRFILPAVRERGEPRGAPVTERAYATPYGPSKDGSRIR
;
A
#
# COMPACT_ATOMS: atom_id res chain seq x y z
N MET A 1 -19.64 -48.41 -29.51
CA MET A 1 -19.15 -49.63 -28.83
C MET A 1 -19.46 -49.45 -27.35
N SER A 2 -20.69 -49.68 -26.88
CA SER A 2 -21.26 -50.94 -26.32
C SER A 2 -20.28 -51.61 -25.34
N THR A 3 -20.55 -51.72 -24.03
CA THR A 3 -21.59 -52.54 -23.34
C THR A 3 -21.81 -52.00 -21.89
N ALA A 4 -23.02 -51.78 -21.32
CA ALA A 4 -24.02 -52.72 -20.74
C ALA A 4 -23.40 -53.82 -19.82
N ALA A 5 -23.85 -54.22 -18.63
CA ALA A 5 -24.93 -53.94 -17.67
C ALA A 5 -24.45 -54.56 -16.31
N THR A 6 -25.08 -54.36 -15.15
CA THR A 6 -25.99 -55.34 -14.52
C THR A 6 -26.61 -54.72 -13.24
N LEU A 7 -27.89 -55.05 -13.02
CA LEU A 7 -28.81 -54.58 -11.99
C LEU A 7 -29.19 -55.75 -11.05
N ARG A 8 -29.81 -55.43 -9.89
CA ARG A 8 -30.69 -56.27 -8.99
C ARG A 8 -30.05 -56.80 -7.68
N PHE A 9 -30.72 -56.93 -6.51
CA PHE A 9 -32.14 -56.86 -6.08
C PHE A 9 -32.24 -56.61 -4.54
N ALA A 10 -33.45 -56.31 -4.05
CA ALA A 10 -33.97 -56.11 -2.68
C ALA A 10 -33.74 -57.28 -1.67
N LEU A 11 -34.01 -57.26 -0.35
CA LEU A 11 -35.26 -56.94 0.38
C LEU A 11 -35.09 -57.08 1.94
N VAL A 12 -35.82 -56.24 2.68
CA VAL A 12 -36.41 -56.26 4.05
C VAL A 12 -36.31 -57.50 4.98
N ALA A 13 -36.09 -57.27 6.30
CA ALA A 13 -36.74 -57.99 7.43
C ALA A 13 -36.71 -57.18 8.75
N LEU A 14 -37.68 -57.43 9.65
CA LEU A 14 -38.22 -56.57 10.72
C LEU A 14 -38.32 -57.33 12.09
N PHE A 15 -38.34 -56.59 13.22
CA PHE A 15 -38.71 -56.95 14.63
C PHE A 15 -37.78 -57.90 15.45
N ALA A 16 -37.59 -57.81 16.79
CA ALA A 16 -38.46 -57.39 17.90
C ALA A 16 -37.72 -56.89 19.19
N SER A 17 -38.50 -56.21 20.04
CA SER A 17 -38.38 -55.77 21.46
C SER A 17 -38.17 -56.89 22.50
N PHE A 18 -37.85 -56.76 23.81
CA PHE A 18 -38.22 -55.85 24.93
C PHE A 18 -37.29 -56.15 26.15
N GLY A 19 -37.13 -55.21 27.10
CA GLY A 19 -36.67 -55.52 28.48
C GLY A 19 -36.26 -54.28 29.31
N ALA A 20 -36.92 -54.02 30.44
CA ALA A 20 -36.83 -52.79 31.24
C ALA A 20 -36.25 -53.00 32.66
N ALA A 21 -35.35 -52.08 33.06
CA ALA A 21 -35.08 -51.45 34.39
C ALA A 21 -34.57 -52.30 35.60
N PRO A 22 -34.05 -51.72 36.72
CA PRO A 22 -33.70 -50.32 37.06
C PRO A 22 -32.33 -50.07 37.78
N GLY A 23 -31.86 -48.80 37.78
CA GLY A 23 -31.32 -48.11 38.98
C GLY A 23 -29.82 -48.18 39.33
N ALA A 24 -29.10 -47.04 39.22
CA ALA A 24 -28.45 -46.35 40.36
C ALA A 24 -27.60 -45.13 39.92
N ARG A 25 -27.85 -44.04 40.66
CA ARG A 25 -27.27 -42.69 40.71
C ARG A 25 -25.79 -42.46 40.33
N ALA A 26 -25.62 -41.40 39.52
CA ALA A 26 -24.79 -40.22 39.75
C ALA A 26 -23.46 -40.38 40.52
N GLY A 27 -22.36 -40.33 39.76
CA GLY A 27 -21.06 -39.86 40.22
C GLY A 27 -20.53 -38.84 39.21
N ALA A 28 -20.71 -37.57 39.52
CA ALA A 28 -20.03 -36.49 38.81
C ALA A 28 -18.53 -36.54 39.16
N ALA A 29 -17.69 -36.81 38.17
CA ALA A 29 -16.28 -36.47 38.20
C ALA A 29 -16.07 -35.24 37.30
N ALA A 30 -16.63 -34.11 37.73
CA ALA A 30 -16.18 -32.80 37.29
C ALA A 30 -14.83 -32.54 37.95
N GLY A 31 -13.74 -32.87 37.27
CA GLY A 31 -12.40 -32.73 37.84
C GLY A 31 -11.25 -32.67 36.84
N GLY A 32 -11.52 -32.49 35.54
CA GLY A 32 -10.48 -32.60 34.50
C GLY A 32 -10.44 -31.53 33.40
N SER A 33 -11.37 -30.57 33.32
CA SER A 33 -11.44 -29.69 32.12
C SER A 33 -11.19 -28.20 32.37
N ALA A 34 -10.94 -27.75 33.60
CA ALA A 34 -10.68 -26.32 33.84
C ALA A 34 -9.21 -25.95 33.59
N ALA A 35 -8.26 -26.84 33.91
CA ALA A 35 -6.82 -26.56 33.79
C ALA A 35 -6.30 -26.51 32.34
N THR A 36 -7.01 -27.09 31.37
CA THR A 36 -6.58 -27.22 29.97
C THR A 36 -7.05 -26.08 29.06
N THR A 37 -7.90 -25.18 29.55
CA THR A 37 -8.55 -24.12 28.72
C THR A 37 -7.75 -22.83 28.59
N THR A 38 -6.69 -22.64 29.39
CA THR A 38 -5.87 -21.42 29.35
C THR A 38 -4.52 -21.59 28.67
N GLU A 39 -4.13 -22.82 28.31
CA GLU A 39 -2.77 -23.12 27.84
C GLU A 39 -2.39 -22.36 26.56
N LEU A 40 -3.32 -22.12 25.63
CA LEU A 40 -3.03 -21.34 24.42
C LEU A 40 -3.43 -19.87 24.54
N ALA A 41 -4.03 -19.46 25.66
CA ALA A 41 -4.54 -18.11 25.86
C ALA A 41 -3.42 -17.07 25.83
N GLY A 42 -3.71 -15.89 25.29
CA GLY A 42 -2.79 -14.76 25.24
C GLY A 42 -2.30 -14.45 23.83
N LEU A 43 -1.27 -13.61 23.77
CA LEU A 43 -0.72 -13.09 22.53
C LEU A 43 0.46 -13.93 22.05
N TRP A 44 0.47 -14.17 20.75
CA TRP A 44 1.49 -14.93 20.05
C TRP A 44 1.96 -14.13 18.85
N LYS A 45 3.23 -14.29 18.48
CA LYS A 45 3.81 -13.68 17.27
C LYS A 45 4.57 -14.68 16.44
N ALA A 46 4.50 -14.51 15.14
CA ALA A 46 5.41 -15.13 14.18
C ALA A 46 5.91 -14.06 13.21
N ARG A 47 7.14 -14.19 12.74
CA ARG A 47 7.67 -13.37 11.65
C ARG A 47 8.47 -14.24 10.73
N ARG A 48 8.26 -14.10 9.44
CA ARG A 48 9.03 -14.77 8.40
C ARG A 48 9.71 -13.74 7.53
N TRP A 49 10.95 -14.05 7.16
CA TRP A 49 11.72 -13.31 6.18
C TRP A 49 11.85 -14.14 4.90
N PHE A 50 11.59 -13.52 3.76
CA PHE A 50 11.52 -14.16 2.44
C PHE A 50 12.75 -13.90 1.57
N GLY A 51 13.82 -13.39 2.18
CA GLY A 51 15.10 -13.19 1.49
C GLY A 51 15.69 -14.46 0.83
N PRO A 52 16.92 -14.38 0.30
CA PRO A 52 17.89 -13.32 0.54
C PRO A 52 17.59 -12.03 -0.24
N LEU A 53 17.80 -10.90 0.44
CA LEU A 53 17.88 -9.59 -0.20
C LEU A 53 19.34 -9.17 -0.14
N VAL A 54 20.08 -9.33 -1.24
CA VAL A 54 21.42 -8.75 -1.37
C VAL A 54 21.30 -7.25 -1.07
N ARG A 55 22.07 -6.80 -0.09
CA ARG A 55 22.05 -5.44 0.45
C ARG A 55 23.44 -5.06 0.96
N GLY A 56 23.64 -3.77 1.21
CA GLY A 56 24.88 -3.25 1.78
C GLY A 56 25.63 -2.34 0.82
N ALA A 57 26.91 -2.11 1.12
CA ALA A 57 27.76 -1.24 0.31
C ALA A 57 27.92 -1.79 -1.11
N LEU A 58 27.82 -0.90 -2.10
CA LEU A 58 28.16 -1.16 -3.50
C LEU A 58 29.26 -0.19 -3.89
N THR A 59 30.35 -0.72 -4.44
CA THR A 59 31.40 0.08 -5.08
C THR A 59 31.53 -0.35 -6.53
N ILE A 60 31.39 0.58 -7.47
CA ILE A 60 31.72 0.37 -8.89
C ILE A 60 33.04 1.06 -9.16
N ARG A 61 33.98 0.35 -9.79
CA ARG A 61 35.31 0.85 -10.11
C ARG A 61 35.68 0.57 -11.56
N LYS A 62 36.31 1.56 -12.20
CA LYS A 62 36.87 1.43 -13.54
C LYS A 62 38.34 1.03 -13.42
N GLU A 63 38.69 -0.09 -14.02
CA GLU A 63 40.04 -0.64 -14.04
C GLU A 63 40.61 -0.63 -15.46
N ARG A 64 41.88 -1.03 -15.61
CA ARG A 64 42.55 -1.11 -16.91
C ARG A 64 41.86 -2.08 -17.87
N ASP A 65 41.36 -3.20 -17.35
CA ASP A 65 40.83 -4.31 -18.15
C ASP A 65 39.28 -4.36 -18.16
N GLY A 66 38.62 -3.33 -17.62
CA GLY A 66 37.15 -3.24 -17.61
C GLY A 66 36.59 -2.58 -16.36
N TRP A 67 35.29 -2.76 -16.14
CA TRP A 67 34.60 -2.25 -14.96
C TRP A 67 34.28 -3.39 -13.99
N ARG A 68 34.40 -3.12 -12.69
CA ARG A 68 34.19 -4.08 -11.61
C ARG A 68 33.22 -3.53 -10.57
N ALA A 69 32.42 -4.39 -9.97
CA ALA A 69 31.53 -4.06 -8.86
C ALA A 69 31.86 -4.93 -7.64
N ASP A 70 32.07 -4.28 -6.49
CA ASP A 70 32.14 -4.94 -5.19
C ASP A 70 30.78 -4.82 -4.49
N LEU A 71 30.13 -5.96 -4.25
CA LEU A 71 28.85 -6.04 -3.54
C LEU A 71 28.80 -7.32 -2.71
N ALA A 72 28.45 -7.19 -1.43
CA ALA A 72 28.33 -8.31 -0.49
C ALA A 72 29.56 -9.24 -0.47
N GLY A 73 30.76 -8.65 -0.59
CA GLY A 73 32.04 -9.37 -0.61
C GLY A 73 32.32 -10.14 -1.91
N ARG A 74 31.55 -9.89 -2.98
CA ARG A 74 31.75 -10.47 -4.32
C ARG A 74 32.27 -9.39 -5.28
N ASP A 75 33.27 -9.73 -6.08
CA ASP A 75 33.85 -8.86 -7.11
C ASP A 75 33.37 -9.31 -8.50
N LEU A 76 32.51 -8.50 -9.13
CA LEU A 76 31.71 -8.86 -10.30
C LEU A 76 32.13 -8.04 -11.53
N PRO A 77 32.16 -8.63 -12.74
CA PRO A 77 32.34 -7.86 -13.96
C PRO A 77 31.09 -6.99 -14.22
N VAL A 78 31.31 -5.74 -14.59
CA VAL A 78 30.24 -4.81 -14.98
C VAL A 78 30.22 -4.67 -16.49
N ARG A 79 29.06 -4.96 -17.10
CA ARG A 79 28.80 -4.68 -18.50
C ARG A 79 28.60 -3.18 -18.68
N VAL A 80 29.25 -2.60 -19.68
CA VAL A 80 29.13 -1.17 -20.01
C VAL A 80 28.77 -1.02 -21.48
N ASP A 81 27.73 -0.24 -21.75
CA ASP A 81 27.30 0.15 -23.10
C ASP A 81 26.95 1.64 -23.10
N GLY A 82 27.82 2.46 -23.71
CA GLY A 82 27.72 3.91 -23.60
C GLY A 82 27.81 4.40 -22.15
N ASP A 83 26.73 5.00 -21.66
CA ASP A 83 26.58 5.44 -20.26
C ASP A 83 25.91 4.39 -19.36
N ALA A 84 25.39 3.28 -19.91
CA ALA A 84 24.71 2.24 -19.16
C ALA A 84 25.70 1.27 -18.51
N LEU A 85 25.41 0.88 -17.26
CA LEU A 85 26.17 -0.09 -16.48
C LEU A 85 25.21 -1.16 -15.95
N ALA A 86 25.60 -2.43 -16.04
CA ALA A 86 24.82 -3.51 -15.48
C ALA A 86 25.69 -4.67 -14.99
N PHE A 87 25.25 -5.31 -13.91
CA PHE A 87 25.81 -6.58 -13.44
C PHE A 87 24.71 -7.43 -12.81
N GLU A 88 24.94 -8.73 -12.75
CA GLU A 88 24.00 -9.70 -12.17
C GLU A 88 24.72 -10.51 -11.10
N MET A 89 24.03 -10.84 -10.02
CA MET A 89 24.56 -11.72 -8.99
C MET A 89 24.50 -13.18 -9.47
N PRO A 90 25.52 -13.99 -9.18
CA PRO A 90 25.46 -15.43 -9.41
C PRO A 90 24.24 -16.06 -8.75
N GLY A 91 23.64 -17.06 -9.41
CA GLY A 91 22.48 -17.79 -8.87
C GLY A 91 21.16 -17.03 -8.92
N GLY A 92 21.09 -15.89 -9.64
CA GLY A 92 19.85 -15.13 -9.77
C GLY A 92 19.47 -14.34 -8.52
N GLU A 93 20.42 -14.05 -7.63
CA GLU A 93 20.20 -13.33 -6.36
C GLU A 93 19.89 -11.81 -6.54
N GLY A 94 19.70 -11.37 -7.78
CA GLY A 94 19.34 -10.01 -8.15
C GLY A 94 20.31 -9.41 -9.18
N ARG A 95 19.96 -8.24 -9.70
CA ARG A 95 20.77 -7.49 -10.66
C ARG A 95 20.73 -6.00 -10.43
N PHE A 96 21.77 -5.32 -10.88
CA PHE A 96 21.87 -3.88 -10.89
C PHE A 96 21.86 -3.38 -12.33
N GLU A 97 21.11 -2.31 -12.58
CA GLU A 97 21.19 -1.53 -13.82
C GLU A 97 21.30 -0.05 -13.44
N GLY A 98 22.20 0.69 -14.08
CA GLY A 98 22.41 2.11 -13.81
C GLY A 98 22.97 2.86 -15.00
N ARG A 99 23.07 4.18 -14.85
CA ARG A 99 23.67 5.09 -15.82
C ARG A 99 24.70 5.99 -15.16
N LEU A 100 25.86 6.13 -15.80
CA LEU A 100 26.92 7.05 -15.40
C LEU A 100 26.55 8.47 -15.83
N GLU A 101 26.35 9.34 -14.86
CA GLU A 101 26.02 10.75 -15.05
C GLU A 101 27.13 11.61 -14.45
N ARG A 102 28.00 12.24 -15.27
CA ARG A 102 29.09 13.14 -14.86
C ARG A 102 29.91 12.69 -13.62
N THR A 103 29.39 12.88 -12.41
CA THR A 103 30.02 12.58 -11.12
C THR A 103 29.26 11.55 -10.26
N ARG A 104 28.20 10.91 -10.78
CA ARG A 104 27.40 9.91 -10.06
C ARG A 104 27.00 8.75 -10.97
N ILE A 105 26.60 7.64 -10.37
CA ILE A 105 25.85 6.59 -11.05
C ILE A 105 24.46 6.58 -10.42
N LEU A 106 23.44 6.79 -11.25
CA LEU A 106 22.05 6.64 -10.86
C LEU A 106 21.56 5.30 -11.42
N GLY A 107 21.03 4.43 -10.57
CA GLY A 107 20.54 3.14 -11.01
C GLY A 107 19.54 2.55 -10.05
N HIS A 108 19.26 1.28 -10.28
CA HIS A 108 18.21 0.53 -9.60
C HIS A 108 18.68 -0.89 -9.31
N TRP A 109 18.29 -1.40 -8.14
CA TRP A 109 18.48 -2.78 -7.74
C TRP A 109 17.19 -3.57 -7.95
N TYR A 110 17.30 -4.65 -8.72
CA TYR A 110 16.23 -5.57 -9.05
C TYR A 110 16.45 -6.86 -8.27
N PRO A 111 15.73 -7.09 -7.16
CA PRO A 111 15.81 -8.35 -6.43
C PRO A 111 15.25 -9.51 -7.27
N PRO A 112 15.51 -10.77 -6.88
CA PRO A 112 14.83 -11.91 -7.48
C PRO A 112 13.30 -11.78 -7.34
N PRO A 113 12.52 -12.29 -8.31
CA PRO A 113 11.07 -12.43 -8.11
C PRO A 113 10.79 -13.26 -6.87
N ASN A 114 9.83 -12.83 -6.05
CA ASN A 114 9.36 -13.60 -4.91
C ASN A 114 7.86 -13.89 -5.06
N SER A 115 7.40 -14.98 -4.47
CA SER A 115 5.98 -15.37 -4.49
C SER A 115 5.14 -14.77 -3.36
N ALA A 116 5.74 -13.99 -2.46
CA ALA A 116 5.08 -13.43 -1.28
C ALA A 116 4.48 -12.02 -1.51
N THR A 117 5.00 -11.31 -2.50
CA THR A 117 4.60 -9.95 -2.90
C THR A 117 3.33 -9.95 -3.74
N PHE A 118 2.74 -8.77 -3.91
CA PHE A 118 1.51 -8.56 -4.68
C PHE A 118 1.66 -9.15 -6.10
N GLY A 119 0.89 -10.19 -6.43
CA GLY A 119 0.94 -10.87 -7.73
C GLY A 119 2.29 -11.56 -8.05
N GLY A 120 3.19 -11.71 -7.08
CA GLY A 120 4.55 -12.19 -7.33
C GLY A 120 5.46 -11.23 -8.11
N GLY A 121 5.14 -9.93 -8.11
CA GLY A 121 5.89 -8.92 -8.85
C GLY A 121 7.20 -8.47 -8.18
N VAL A 122 8.12 -7.92 -8.98
CA VAL A 122 9.42 -7.46 -8.50
C VAL A 122 9.32 -6.02 -7.98
N PHE A 123 9.78 -5.78 -6.76
CA PHE A 123 9.90 -4.44 -6.19
C PHE A 123 11.33 -3.91 -6.37
N VAL A 124 11.49 -2.93 -7.26
CA VAL A 124 12.79 -2.33 -7.57
C VAL A 124 13.11 -1.19 -6.60
N SER A 125 14.36 -1.05 -6.17
CA SER A 125 14.81 0.02 -5.27
C SER A 125 15.88 0.91 -5.92
N PRO A 126 15.92 2.22 -5.65
CA PRO A 126 16.93 3.10 -6.20
C PRO A 126 18.31 2.80 -5.60
N VAL A 127 19.34 3.04 -6.39
CA VAL A 127 20.75 2.94 -6.00
C VAL A 127 21.46 4.18 -6.53
N ARG A 128 21.97 5.00 -5.61
CA ARG A 128 22.69 6.23 -5.92
C ARG A 128 24.15 6.06 -5.49
N LEU A 129 25.07 6.06 -6.45
CA LEU A 129 26.51 6.00 -6.18
C LEU A 129 27.15 7.34 -6.49
N ARG A 130 28.02 7.82 -5.59
CA ARG A 130 28.75 9.08 -5.75
C ARG A 130 30.21 8.77 -6.07
N ALA A 131 30.81 9.55 -6.96
CA ALA A 131 32.25 9.47 -7.20
C ALA A 131 33.01 9.82 -5.90
N ASP A 132 33.86 8.91 -5.45
CA ASP A 132 34.76 9.12 -4.30
C ASP A 132 36.24 9.05 -4.72
N ALA A 133 36.51 8.62 -5.94
CA ALA A 133 37.76 8.81 -6.67
C ALA A 133 37.45 8.97 -8.18
N THR A 134 38.47 9.32 -8.99
CA THR A 134 38.31 9.53 -10.45
C THR A 134 37.67 8.33 -11.16
N ASP A 135 37.99 7.12 -10.71
CA ASP A 135 37.57 5.86 -11.31
C ASP A 135 36.77 4.98 -10.33
N ARG A 136 36.15 5.58 -9.31
CA ARG A 136 35.41 4.84 -8.27
C ARG A 136 34.15 5.58 -7.82
N TRP A 137 33.06 4.83 -7.71
CA TRP A 137 31.75 5.28 -7.26
C TRP A 137 31.23 4.37 -6.17
N SER A 138 30.78 4.96 -5.07
CA SER A 138 30.37 4.22 -3.87
C SER A 138 28.99 4.65 -3.38
N GLY A 139 28.25 3.71 -2.81
CA GLY A 139 26.93 3.91 -2.21
C GLY A 139 26.42 2.64 -1.57
N SER A 140 25.10 2.49 -1.45
CA SER A 140 24.49 1.34 -0.79
C SER A 140 23.22 0.88 -1.49
N ILE A 141 23.00 -0.43 -1.46
CA ILE A 141 21.75 -1.06 -1.85
C ILE A 141 20.95 -1.35 -0.58
N VAL A 142 19.75 -0.77 -0.50
CA VAL A 142 18.82 -0.98 0.62
C VAL A 142 17.44 -1.33 0.04
N PRO A 143 17.19 -2.62 -0.28
CA PRO A 143 15.89 -3.05 -0.78
C PRO A 143 14.83 -2.97 0.31
N ALA A 144 13.57 -2.84 -0.07
CA ALA A 144 12.45 -3.01 0.86
C ALA A 144 12.51 -4.37 1.57
N GLU A 145 12.13 -4.40 2.84
CA GLU A 145 12.07 -5.65 3.58
C GLU A 145 10.95 -6.54 3.06
N ASP A 146 11.29 -7.78 2.75
CA ASP A 146 10.35 -8.81 2.37
C ASP A 146 10.07 -9.70 3.57
N THR A 147 9.29 -9.17 4.51
CA THR A 147 8.87 -9.89 5.71
C THR A 147 7.36 -9.96 5.80
N PHE A 148 6.88 -11.01 6.44
CA PHE A 148 5.48 -11.15 6.78
C PHE A 148 5.37 -11.57 8.23
N SER A 149 4.64 -10.77 9.00
CA SER A 149 4.46 -10.96 10.43
C SER A 149 3.06 -11.51 10.71
N PHE A 150 2.86 -12.06 11.89
CA PHE A 150 1.55 -12.38 12.42
C PHE A 150 1.55 -12.09 13.92
N HIS A 151 0.44 -11.52 14.38
CA HIS A 151 0.05 -11.48 15.78
C HIS A 151 -1.24 -12.27 15.92
N LEU A 152 -1.27 -13.25 16.82
CA LEU A 152 -2.43 -14.09 17.09
C LEU A 152 -2.80 -13.89 18.56
N LEU A 153 -3.94 -13.24 18.82
CA LEU A 153 -4.52 -13.13 20.15
C LEU A 153 -5.55 -14.24 20.33
N ALA A 154 -5.31 -15.18 21.23
CA ALA A 154 -6.21 -16.27 21.55
C ALA A 154 -6.93 -16.02 22.89
N THR A 155 -8.26 -16.03 22.88
CA THR A 155 -9.11 -15.82 24.05
C THR A 155 -9.93 -17.07 24.35
N PRO A 156 -9.83 -17.67 25.55
CA PRO A 156 -10.56 -18.91 25.89
C PRO A 156 -12.07 -18.79 25.76
N ARG A 157 -12.72 -19.86 25.30
CA ARG A 157 -14.18 -20.04 25.28
C ARG A 157 -14.61 -21.14 26.22
N ALA A 158 -15.88 -21.11 26.63
CA ALA A 158 -16.46 -22.09 27.54
C ALA A 158 -16.49 -23.52 26.97
N ASP A 159 -16.44 -23.67 25.65
CA ASP A 159 -16.43 -24.98 24.95
C ASP A 159 -15.01 -25.57 24.79
N GLY A 160 -13.99 -24.93 25.36
CA GLY A 160 -12.59 -25.35 25.28
C GLY A 160 -11.87 -24.95 23.99
N SER A 161 -12.55 -24.23 23.08
CA SER A 161 -11.91 -23.55 21.94
C SER A 161 -11.46 -22.14 22.31
N PHE A 162 -10.88 -21.41 21.35
CA PHE A 162 -10.44 -20.04 21.52
C PHE A 162 -11.05 -19.14 20.44
N ASP A 163 -11.51 -17.96 20.82
CA ASP A 163 -11.64 -16.85 19.87
C ASP A 163 -10.26 -16.41 19.44
N VAL A 164 -10.08 -16.12 18.16
CA VAL A 164 -8.81 -15.72 17.58
C VAL A 164 -8.95 -14.43 16.80
N LEU A 165 -8.08 -13.49 17.13
CA LEU A 165 -7.77 -12.36 16.27
C LEU A 165 -6.37 -12.58 15.69
N LEU A 166 -6.31 -12.85 14.39
CA LEU A 166 -5.06 -12.97 13.63
C LEU A 166 -4.85 -11.68 12.83
N ARG A 167 -3.73 -11.00 13.05
CA ARG A 167 -3.41 -9.71 12.43
C ARG A 167 -2.01 -9.65 11.89
N ASN A 168 -1.84 -8.82 10.86
CA ASN A 168 -0.53 -8.41 10.40
C ASN A 168 -0.59 -7.07 9.65
N ALA A 169 0.38 -6.21 9.92
CA ALA A 169 0.42 -4.83 9.40
C ALA A 169 0.58 -4.80 7.88
N GLU A 170 1.12 -5.86 7.26
CA GLU A 170 1.45 -5.85 5.84
C GLU A 170 0.23 -6.06 4.93
N ARG A 171 -0.77 -6.84 5.38
CA ARG A 171 -1.91 -7.27 4.54
C ARG A 171 -3.24 -7.50 5.24
N ASP A 172 -3.32 -7.42 6.57
CA ASP A 172 -4.56 -7.75 7.32
C ASP A 172 -5.10 -9.16 6.96
N PHE A 173 -4.19 -10.12 6.80
CA PHE A 173 -4.47 -11.39 6.15
C PHE A 173 -5.41 -12.28 6.96
N GLY A 174 -5.32 -12.24 8.30
CA GLY A 174 -6.23 -12.98 9.15
C GLY A 174 -7.68 -12.58 8.94
N LEU A 175 -7.96 -11.26 8.81
CA LEU A 175 -9.29 -10.76 8.46
C LEU A 175 -9.66 -11.08 7.00
N GLN A 176 -8.69 -11.01 6.07
CA GLN A 176 -8.89 -11.37 4.66
C GLN A 176 -9.38 -12.83 4.47
N ILE A 177 -8.82 -13.78 5.22
CA ILE A 177 -9.25 -15.19 5.17
C ILE A 177 -10.37 -15.50 6.17
N GLY A 178 -10.66 -14.56 7.07
CA GLY A 178 -11.76 -14.63 8.03
C GLY A 178 -11.49 -15.54 9.22
N VAL A 179 -10.28 -15.52 9.79
CA VAL A 179 -9.96 -16.28 11.01
C VAL A 179 -10.81 -15.76 12.16
N GLU A 180 -11.52 -16.68 12.83
CA GLU A 180 -12.37 -16.35 13.98
C GLU A 180 -12.04 -17.22 15.20
N ARG A 181 -11.63 -18.48 15.00
CA ARG A 181 -11.46 -19.44 16.09
C ARG A 181 -10.26 -20.34 15.93
N LEU A 182 -9.79 -20.85 17.06
CA LEU A 182 -8.79 -21.92 17.16
C LEU A 182 -9.38 -23.08 17.96
N ARG A 183 -9.39 -24.26 17.34
CA ARG A 183 -9.70 -25.52 18.00
C ARG A 183 -8.43 -26.32 18.22
N ARG A 184 -8.33 -26.96 19.38
CA ARG A 184 -7.24 -27.87 19.73
C ARG A 184 -7.78 -29.28 19.95
N ASP A 185 -7.04 -30.27 19.47
CA ASP A 185 -7.23 -31.69 19.78
C ASP A 185 -5.85 -32.33 20.04
N GLY A 186 -5.53 -32.60 21.31
CA GLY A 186 -4.18 -32.97 21.72
C GLY A 186 -3.18 -31.87 21.37
N ASP A 187 -2.22 -32.18 20.50
CA ASP A 187 -1.23 -31.23 19.96
C ASP A 187 -1.60 -30.73 18.57
N ALA A 188 -2.69 -31.22 17.97
CA ALA A 188 -3.17 -30.71 16.70
C ALA A 188 -3.95 -29.40 16.92
N LEU A 189 -3.67 -28.42 16.07
CA LEU A 189 -4.31 -27.10 16.05
C LEU A 189 -5.04 -26.90 14.74
N VAL A 190 -6.22 -26.28 14.79
CA VAL A 190 -7.01 -25.95 13.61
C VAL A 190 -7.54 -24.53 13.73
N LEU A 191 -7.12 -23.66 12.81
CA LEU A 191 -7.73 -22.35 12.63
C LEU A 191 -9.01 -22.50 11.80
N LEU A 192 -10.08 -21.97 12.35
CA LEU A 192 -11.42 -22.01 11.80
C LEU A 192 -11.93 -20.59 11.56
N GLY A 193 -12.79 -20.45 10.58
CA GLY A 193 -13.46 -19.19 10.31
C GLY A 193 -14.16 -19.18 8.96
N LYS A 194 -14.54 -18.01 8.48
CA LYS A 194 -15.38 -17.84 7.29
C LYS A 194 -15.11 -16.48 6.66
N ARG A 195 -15.16 -16.38 5.34
CA ARG A 195 -15.14 -15.04 4.71
C ARG A 195 -16.40 -14.28 5.05
N ARG A 196 -16.30 -12.96 4.89
CA ARG A 196 -17.34 -12.00 5.28
C ARG A 196 -18.71 -12.24 4.61
N ASP A 197 -18.71 -12.83 3.42
CA ASP A 197 -19.87 -13.18 2.60
C ASP A 197 -20.30 -14.65 2.73
N GLU A 198 -19.58 -15.43 3.53
CA GLU A 198 -19.85 -16.85 3.76
C GLU A 198 -20.51 -17.05 5.14
N THR A 199 -21.50 -17.94 5.20
CA THR A 199 -22.14 -18.33 6.46
C THR A 199 -21.51 -19.58 7.07
N THR A 200 -20.82 -20.37 6.27
CA THR A 200 -20.28 -21.67 6.64
C THR A 200 -18.86 -21.52 7.13
N GLU A 201 -18.61 -21.90 8.38
CA GLU A 201 -17.26 -21.99 8.90
C GLU A 201 -16.50 -23.12 8.20
N ARG A 202 -15.24 -22.87 7.90
CA ARG A 202 -14.33 -23.82 7.29
C ARG A 202 -12.99 -23.84 8.01
N GLU A 203 -12.24 -24.88 7.73
CA GLU A 203 -10.84 -24.96 8.09
C GLU A 203 -10.01 -24.02 7.21
N LEU A 204 -9.27 -23.12 7.86
CA LEU A 204 -8.43 -22.12 7.21
C LEU A 204 -6.96 -22.52 7.22
N ALA A 205 -6.50 -23.11 8.31
CA ALA A 205 -5.14 -23.63 8.44
C ALA A 205 -5.07 -24.75 9.49
N ARG A 206 -4.18 -25.71 9.26
CA ARG A 206 -3.77 -26.71 10.25
C ARG A 206 -2.43 -26.36 10.85
N GLY A 207 -2.25 -26.78 12.08
CA GLY A 207 -1.03 -26.58 12.82
C GLY A 207 -0.80 -27.63 13.90
N SER A 208 0.29 -27.43 14.62
CA SER A 208 0.66 -28.25 15.77
C SER A 208 1.18 -27.38 16.90
N TRP A 209 1.01 -27.81 18.14
CA TRP A 209 1.60 -27.18 19.32
C TRP A 209 2.72 -28.05 19.87
N ASP A 210 3.94 -27.52 19.90
CA ASP A 210 5.05 -28.11 20.65
C ASP A 210 4.97 -27.61 22.09
N ARG A 211 4.50 -28.46 23.01
CA ARG A 211 4.34 -28.11 24.43
C ARG A 211 5.67 -27.88 25.14
N GLU A 212 6.72 -28.60 24.75
CA GLU A 212 8.03 -28.50 25.40
C GLU A 212 8.69 -27.17 25.09
N ARG A 213 8.49 -26.67 23.86
CA ARG A 213 9.05 -25.39 23.40
C ARG A 213 8.08 -24.21 23.52
N ASP A 214 6.81 -24.47 23.86
CA ASP A 214 5.70 -23.53 23.83
C ASP A 214 5.61 -22.77 22.50
N VAL A 215 5.56 -23.51 21.38
CA VAL A 215 5.52 -22.98 20.00
C VAL A 215 4.31 -23.53 19.26
N MET A 216 3.48 -22.66 18.69
CA MET A 216 2.45 -23.08 17.73
C MET A 216 2.99 -22.97 16.31
N ARG A 217 2.86 -24.02 15.52
CA ARG A 217 3.22 -24.00 14.10
C ARG A 217 1.98 -24.02 13.25
N PHE A 218 1.80 -23.05 12.36
CA PHE A 218 0.73 -23.05 11.35
C PHE A 218 1.32 -22.99 9.94
N VAL A 219 0.66 -23.64 8.99
CA VAL A 219 1.06 -23.61 7.57
C VAL A 219 0.07 -22.78 6.77
N PHE A 220 0.58 -21.76 6.08
CA PHE A 220 -0.15 -20.93 5.12
C PHE A 220 0.52 -21.08 3.74
N PRO A 221 0.13 -22.09 2.92
CA PRO A 221 0.81 -22.39 1.65
C PRO A 221 0.88 -21.20 0.68
N GLY A 222 -0.22 -20.46 0.54
CA GLY A 222 -0.28 -19.24 -0.28
C GLY A 222 0.45 -18.03 0.30
N ARG A 223 1.13 -18.18 1.44
CA ARG A 223 1.90 -17.13 2.14
C ARG A 223 3.23 -17.68 2.62
N GLY A 224 3.90 -18.46 1.79
CA GLY A 224 5.28 -18.86 2.05
C GLY A 224 5.47 -20.07 2.97
N GLY A 225 4.39 -20.74 3.39
CA GLY A 225 4.46 -22.02 4.10
C GLY A 225 4.33 -21.90 5.61
N SER A 226 5.24 -22.53 6.36
CA SER A 226 5.14 -22.65 7.83
C SER A 226 5.57 -21.38 8.57
N TYR A 227 4.89 -21.10 9.68
CA TYR A 227 5.16 -20.04 10.65
C TYR A 227 5.19 -20.60 12.06
N ASP A 228 6.23 -20.28 12.80
CA ASP A 228 6.41 -20.68 14.20
C ASP A 228 6.06 -19.49 15.08
N PHE A 229 4.96 -19.64 15.81
CA PHE A 229 4.42 -18.66 16.74
C PHE A 229 5.00 -18.91 18.13
N SER A 230 5.57 -17.85 18.70
CA SER A 230 6.07 -17.81 20.07
C SER A 230 5.26 -16.81 20.90
N ARG A 231 5.31 -16.93 22.22
CA ARG A 231 4.67 -15.98 23.13
C ARG A 231 5.14 -14.55 22.87
N ASP A 232 4.21 -13.62 22.95
CA ASP A 232 4.51 -12.20 22.96
C ASP A 232 3.94 -11.52 24.22
N GLY A 233 4.49 -10.36 24.56
CA GLY A 233 4.20 -9.68 25.83
C GLY A 233 3.62 -8.29 25.65
N ASP A 234 3.52 -7.57 26.77
CA ASP A 234 2.95 -6.22 26.79
C ASP A 234 3.75 -5.18 25.97
N ALA A 235 4.99 -5.47 25.59
CA ALA A 235 5.78 -4.63 24.68
C ALA A 235 5.51 -4.92 23.18
N SER A 236 4.56 -5.80 22.87
CA SER A 236 4.26 -6.22 21.49
C SER A 236 3.84 -5.06 20.59
N THR A 237 4.23 -5.17 19.32
CA THR A 237 3.79 -4.36 18.19
C THR A 237 2.33 -4.60 17.79
N PHE A 238 1.66 -5.60 18.38
CA PHE A 238 0.21 -5.74 18.29
C PHE A 238 -0.51 -4.48 18.76
N TRP A 239 0.02 -3.82 19.81
CA TRP A 239 -0.47 -2.53 20.27
C TRP A 239 0.34 -1.37 19.69
N PRO A 240 -0.25 -0.17 19.56
CA PRO A 240 0.42 0.99 18.98
C PRO A 240 1.79 1.31 19.62
N ARG A 241 1.89 1.24 20.95
CA ARG A 241 3.12 1.44 21.74
C ARG A 241 3.18 0.51 22.96
N GLY A 242 2.93 -0.78 22.73
CA GLY A 242 2.71 -1.75 23.80
C GLY A 242 1.33 -1.61 24.46
N ARG A 243 0.98 -2.57 25.32
CA ARG A 243 -0.35 -2.74 25.91
C ARG A 243 -0.77 -1.61 26.86
N THR A 244 0.19 -1.07 27.60
CA THR A 244 -0.03 -0.02 28.61
C THR A 244 0.91 1.15 28.32
N PRO A 245 0.68 1.91 27.25
CA PRO A 245 1.57 3.00 26.87
C PRO A 245 1.47 4.14 27.90
N ALA A 246 2.56 4.87 28.09
CA ALA A 246 2.50 6.14 28.82
C ALA A 246 1.59 7.13 28.09
N ARG A 247 0.99 8.06 28.84
CA ARG A 247 0.21 9.15 28.25
C ARG A 247 1.06 9.90 27.23
N TYR A 248 0.50 10.11 26.05
CA TYR A 248 1.18 10.82 24.98
C TYR A 248 1.50 12.26 25.41
N THR A 249 2.71 12.71 25.08
CA THR A 249 3.17 14.08 25.25
C THR A 249 3.80 14.51 23.94
N TYR A 250 3.32 15.62 23.39
CA TYR A 250 3.77 16.11 22.11
C TYR A 250 5.26 16.48 22.12
N ARG A 251 5.95 16.17 21.01
CA ARG A 251 7.30 16.63 20.70
C ARG A 251 7.37 17.11 19.26
N ALA A 252 8.06 18.23 19.05
CA ALA A 252 8.30 18.74 17.70
C ALA A 252 9.14 17.73 16.89
N PRO A 253 8.88 17.56 15.59
CA PRO A 253 9.64 16.67 14.73
C PRO A 253 11.12 17.08 14.67
N LEU A 254 11.99 16.07 14.66
CA LEU A 254 13.43 16.28 14.46
C LEU A 254 13.68 16.84 13.06
N ALA A 255 14.51 17.88 12.98
CA ALA A 255 15.05 18.38 11.74
C ALA A 255 15.95 17.31 11.09
N ARG A 256 15.90 17.19 9.77
CA ARG A 256 16.71 16.25 8.99
C ARG A 256 17.27 16.96 7.77
N ASP A 257 18.31 16.37 7.17
CA ASP A 257 18.86 16.83 5.90
C ASP A 257 18.03 16.28 4.71
N ASP A 258 16.71 16.41 4.79
CA ASP A 258 15.76 15.99 3.76
C ASP A 258 15.10 17.19 3.06
N GLY A 259 15.56 18.39 3.38
CA GLY A 259 15.08 19.65 2.83
C GLY A 259 13.76 20.13 3.44
N TRP A 260 13.15 19.46 4.43
CA TRP A 260 11.87 19.93 4.98
C TRP A 260 12.03 20.52 6.38
N PRO A 261 11.87 21.85 6.57
CA PRO A 261 11.95 22.44 7.91
C PRO A 261 10.89 21.87 8.86
N SER A 262 11.25 21.72 10.13
CA SER A 262 10.30 21.40 11.20
C SER A 262 9.99 22.61 12.07
N ALA A 263 8.85 22.55 12.76
CA ALA A 263 8.42 23.55 13.74
C ALA A 263 7.57 22.90 14.83
N SER A 264 7.24 23.65 15.89
CA SER A 264 6.25 23.21 16.87
C SER A 264 4.82 23.46 16.36
N LEU A 265 3.83 22.75 16.92
CA LEU A 265 2.41 23.03 16.67
C LEU A 265 2.03 24.49 16.98
N ASP A 266 2.63 25.07 18.02
CA ASP A 266 2.36 26.44 18.47
C ASP A 266 2.92 27.51 17.49
N ASP A 267 3.98 27.18 16.74
CA ASP A 267 4.59 28.07 15.73
C ASP A 267 3.74 28.18 14.46
N VAL A 268 2.81 27.25 14.26
CA VAL A 268 1.91 27.18 13.12
C VAL A 268 0.44 27.21 13.54
N ASP A 269 0.13 27.74 14.72
CA ASP A 269 -1.24 27.92 15.23
C ASP A 269 -2.10 26.64 15.18
N ILE A 270 -1.55 25.50 15.60
CA ILE A 270 -2.30 24.26 15.83
C ILE A 270 -2.39 23.99 17.33
N ASP A 271 -3.60 23.70 17.81
CA ASP A 271 -3.85 23.39 19.23
C ASP A 271 -3.17 22.08 19.65
N ARG A 272 -2.10 22.21 20.45
CA ARG A 272 -1.34 21.07 20.99
C ARG A 272 -2.24 20.06 21.70
N ALA A 273 -3.15 20.51 22.55
CA ALA A 273 -4.00 19.63 23.33
C ALA A 273 -4.96 18.80 22.44
N GLY A 274 -5.45 19.38 21.34
CA GLY A 274 -6.23 18.69 20.31
C GLY A 274 -5.45 17.56 19.65
N ILE A 275 -4.22 17.85 19.24
CA ILE A 275 -3.34 16.84 18.63
C ILE A 275 -2.94 15.75 19.65
N GLU A 276 -2.65 16.11 20.90
CA GLU A 276 -2.37 15.14 21.96
C GLU A 276 -3.57 14.22 22.22
N ARG A 277 -4.80 14.75 22.23
CA ARG A 277 -6.02 13.92 22.32
C ARG A 277 -6.19 13.00 21.12
N PHE A 278 -5.90 13.47 19.92
CA PHE A 278 -5.95 12.64 18.71
C PHE A 278 -4.96 11.47 18.79
N VAL A 279 -3.68 11.75 19.10
CA VAL A 279 -2.66 10.69 19.21
C VAL A 279 -2.97 9.75 20.38
N GLN A 280 -3.42 10.27 21.52
CA GLN A 280 -3.84 9.43 22.65
C GLN A 280 -4.99 8.49 22.27
N ARG A 281 -5.95 8.95 21.46
CA ARG A 281 -7.04 8.10 20.94
C ARG A 281 -6.52 6.93 20.09
N LEU A 282 -5.43 7.14 19.33
CA LEU A 282 -4.79 6.05 18.59
C LEU A 282 -4.11 5.06 19.54
N LEU A 283 -3.45 5.54 20.59
CA LEU A 283 -2.82 4.68 21.61
C LEU A 283 -3.82 3.86 22.41
N ASP A 284 -4.98 4.45 22.73
CA ASP A 284 -6.04 3.83 23.53
C ASP A 284 -7.01 2.97 22.69
N ALA A 285 -6.73 2.80 21.39
CA ALA A 285 -7.62 2.07 20.51
C ALA A 285 -7.73 0.59 20.94
N PRO A 286 -8.96 0.02 20.95
CA PRO A 286 -9.21 -1.33 21.47
C PRO A 286 -8.69 -2.38 20.49
N MET A 287 -7.42 -2.77 20.63
CA MET A 287 -6.75 -3.66 19.68
C MET A 287 -7.31 -5.09 19.65
N ASP A 288 -8.13 -5.49 20.61
CA ASP A 288 -8.87 -6.75 20.59
C ASP A 288 -10.16 -6.71 19.72
N ALA A 289 -10.59 -5.53 19.26
CA ALA A 289 -11.74 -5.40 18.37
C ALA A 289 -11.34 -5.56 16.90
N VAL A 290 -12.03 -6.40 16.12
CA VAL A 290 -11.70 -6.73 14.71
C VAL A 290 -11.42 -5.49 13.84
N ASP A 291 -12.29 -4.48 13.89
CA ASP A 291 -12.18 -3.23 13.09
C ASP A 291 -11.43 -2.09 13.82
N ALA A 292 -10.52 -2.41 14.75
CA ALA A 292 -9.69 -1.40 15.39
C ALA A 292 -8.87 -0.61 14.36
N PRO A 293 -8.67 0.71 14.55
CA PRO A 293 -7.84 1.50 13.66
C PRO A 293 -6.38 1.10 13.82
N LEU A 294 -5.79 0.56 12.75
CA LEU A 294 -4.40 0.11 12.69
C LEU A 294 -3.54 1.20 12.06
N VAL A 295 -3.45 2.37 12.70
CA VAL A 295 -2.64 3.48 12.17
C VAL A 295 -1.18 3.21 12.44
N ASP A 296 -0.37 3.03 11.40
CA ASP A 296 1.08 2.77 11.53
C ASP A 296 1.88 4.06 11.68
N GLY A 297 1.40 5.17 11.12
CA GLY A 297 2.03 6.48 11.32
C GLY A 297 1.21 7.65 10.84
N VAL A 298 1.52 8.83 11.40
CA VAL A 298 0.90 10.12 11.06
C VAL A 298 1.98 11.19 10.91
N VAL A 299 1.90 11.94 9.81
CA VAL A 299 2.70 13.14 9.54
C VAL A 299 1.75 14.33 9.34
N LEU A 300 2.06 15.46 9.98
CA LEU A 300 1.34 16.73 9.82
C LEU A 300 2.32 17.83 9.43
N ALA A 301 2.00 18.58 8.40
CA ALA A 301 2.70 19.80 8.03
C ALA A 301 1.73 20.97 7.85
N ARG A 302 2.18 22.16 8.23
CA ARG A 302 1.44 23.40 8.01
C ARG A 302 2.40 24.54 7.72
N HIS A 303 2.04 25.45 6.82
CA HIS A 303 2.90 26.58 6.43
C HIS A 303 4.27 26.14 5.92
N GLY A 304 4.29 25.05 5.15
CA GLY A 304 5.51 24.43 4.62
C GLY A 304 6.42 23.79 5.67
N LYS A 305 5.99 23.65 6.94
CA LYS A 305 6.79 23.10 8.03
C LYS A 305 6.18 21.82 8.60
N LEU A 306 7.01 20.81 8.85
CA LEU A 306 6.63 19.58 9.51
C LEU A 306 6.46 19.80 11.02
N VAL A 307 5.30 19.44 11.57
CA VAL A 307 4.91 19.79 12.95
C VAL A 307 4.46 18.60 13.80
N LEU A 308 4.13 17.47 13.18
CA LEU A 308 3.90 16.18 13.85
C LEU A 308 4.49 15.05 13.00
N GLU A 309 5.08 14.06 13.67
CA GLU A 309 5.58 12.85 13.03
C GLU A 309 5.62 11.73 14.08
N GLU A 310 4.63 10.85 14.03
CA GLU A 310 4.41 9.79 15.01
C GLU A 310 4.26 8.45 14.32
N TYR A 311 4.82 7.41 14.94
CA TYR A 311 4.78 6.04 14.45
C TYR A 311 4.27 5.08 15.53
N PHE A 312 3.68 3.97 15.11
CA PHE A 312 2.98 3.01 15.94
C PHE A 312 3.18 1.59 15.40
N HIS A 313 2.79 0.57 16.18
CA HIS A 313 2.84 -0.85 15.77
C HIS A 313 4.22 -1.34 15.32
N GLY A 314 5.29 -0.70 15.80
CA GLY A 314 6.67 -0.99 15.39
C GLY A 314 7.04 -0.52 13.99
N PHE A 315 6.16 0.22 13.29
CA PHE A 315 6.53 0.92 12.07
C PHE A 315 7.57 1.99 12.40
N GLU A 316 8.66 2.02 11.64
CA GLU A 316 9.79 2.91 11.90
C GLU A 316 9.84 4.04 10.88
N ARG A 317 10.45 5.15 11.30
CA ARG A 317 10.57 6.38 10.51
C ARG A 317 11.18 6.19 9.12
N ASP A 318 12.22 5.36 9.04
CA ASP A 318 12.98 5.15 7.82
C ASP A 318 12.45 3.96 7.00
N ALA A 319 11.45 3.23 7.52
CA ALA A 319 10.79 2.14 6.83
C ALA A 319 9.84 2.64 5.74
N VAL A 320 9.75 1.89 4.65
CA VAL A 320 8.79 2.12 3.57
C VAL A 320 7.49 1.37 3.85
N HIS A 321 6.38 1.91 3.38
CA HIS A 321 5.07 1.28 3.48
C HIS A 321 4.37 1.28 2.13
N ASP A 322 3.59 0.23 1.85
CA ASP A 322 2.81 0.10 0.62
C ASP A 322 1.69 1.15 0.58
N THR A 323 1.81 2.11 -0.33
CA THR A 323 0.83 3.20 -0.51
C THR A 323 -0.46 2.74 -1.19
N ARG A 324 -0.50 1.50 -1.71
CA ARG A 324 -1.62 1.00 -2.53
C ARG A 324 -1.99 2.01 -3.62
N SER A 325 -3.27 2.20 -3.87
CA SER A 325 -3.77 3.14 -4.89
C SER A 325 -3.42 4.60 -4.64
N ALA A 326 -2.93 5.00 -3.45
CA ALA A 326 -2.52 6.39 -3.23
C ALA A 326 -1.33 6.79 -4.11
N ALA A 327 -0.50 5.83 -4.54
CA ALA A 327 0.58 6.09 -5.49
C ALA A 327 0.11 6.45 -6.92
N LYS A 328 -1.19 6.34 -7.27
CA LYS A 328 -1.70 6.91 -8.52
C LYS A 328 -1.47 8.43 -8.57
N SER A 329 -1.54 9.10 -7.42
CA SER A 329 -1.23 10.52 -7.31
C SER A 329 0.26 10.81 -7.54
N LEU A 330 1.16 9.89 -7.17
CA LEU A 330 2.57 9.96 -7.57
C LEU A 330 2.73 9.81 -9.08
N THR A 331 2.01 8.89 -9.72
CA THR A 331 1.99 8.76 -11.18
C THR A 331 1.59 10.09 -11.86
N SER A 332 0.57 10.77 -11.35
CA SER A 332 0.18 12.11 -11.81
C SER A 332 1.31 13.12 -11.66
N ILE A 333 2.03 13.12 -10.53
CA ILE A 333 3.19 13.99 -10.32
C ILE A 333 4.30 13.68 -11.35
N VAL A 334 4.61 12.40 -11.61
CA VAL A 334 5.63 12.02 -12.60
C VAL A 334 5.26 12.50 -14.01
N VAL A 335 3.99 12.33 -14.40
CA VAL A 335 3.48 12.82 -15.69
C VAL A 335 3.58 14.34 -15.80
N GLY A 336 3.08 15.08 -14.80
CA GLY A 336 3.15 16.53 -14.78
C GLY A 336 4.59 17.05 -14.77
N ALA A 337 5.50 16.37 -14.06
CA ALA A 337 6.91 16.73 -14.01
C ALA A 337 7.63 16.46 -15.33
N ALA A 338 7.26 15.39 -16.04
CA ALA A 338 7.77 15.12 -17.38
C ALA A 338 7.34 16.20 -18.38
N ILE A 339 6.07 16.64 -18.33
CA ILE A 339 5.54 17.74 -19.16
C ILE A 339 6.27 19.05 -18.85
N GLU A 340 6.38 19.42 -17.57
CA GLU A 340 7.11 20.62 -17.12
C GLU A 340 8.59 20.59 -17.55
N ALA A 341 9.21 19.41 -17.53
CA ALA A 341 10.59 19.20 -17.99
C ALA A 341 10.74 19.15 -19.53
N GLY A 342 9.68 19.44 -20.29
CA GLY A 342 9.72 19.54 -21.74
C GLY A 342 9.71 18.19 -22.47
N ALA A 343 9.16 17.13 -21.87
CA ALA A 343 8.84 15.93 -22.64
C ALA A 343 7.89 16.31 -23.79
N PRO A 344 7.99 15.68 -24.98
CA PRO A 344 7.09 15.92 -26.11
C PRO A 344 5.72 15.29 -25.85
N LEU A 345 5.03 15.81 -24.83
CA LEU A 345 3.81 15.29 -24.25
C LEU A 345 2.98 16.47 -23.74
N ALA A 346 1.68 16.41 -23.99
CA ALA A 346 0.68 17.36 -23.52
C ALA A 346 -0.58 16.61 -23.09
N LEU A 347 -1.47 17.28 -22.37
CA LEU A 347 -2.72 16.68 -21.87
C LEU A 347 -3.62 16.14 -23.00
N ASP A 348 -3.61 16.79 -24.16
CA ASP A 348 -4.35 16.38 -25.37
C ASP A 348 -3.57 15.42 -26.28
N SER A 349 -2.37 14.99 -25.88
CA SER A 349 -1.57 14.05 -26.68
C SER A 349 -2.31 12.74 -26.87
N PRO A 350 -2.51 12.28 -28.13
CA PRO A 350 -3.25 11.05 -28.38
C PRO A 350 -2.47 9.82 -27.92
N VAL A 351 -3.08 9.01 -27.06
CA VAL A 351 -2.46 7.83 -26.43
C VAL A 351 -1.84 6.91 -27.49
N TYR A 352 -2.65 6.48 -28.46
CA TYR A 352 -2.22 5.51 -29.47
C TYR A 352 -1.18 6.07 -30.44
N ARG A 353 -1.14 7.40 -30.64
CA ARG A 353 -0.11 8.02 -31.48
C ARG A 353 1.24 8.00 -30.76
N VAL A 354 1.25 8.41 -29.50
CA VAL A 354 2.48 8.47 -28.67
C VAL A 354 3.04 7.06 -28.47
N MET A 355 2.18 6.11 -28.10
CA MET A 355 2.61 4.72 -27.83
C MET A 355 3.02 3.94 -29.09
N ASN A 356 2.72 4.45 -30.29
CA ASN A 356 3.06 3.82 -31.58
C ASN A 356 4.02 4.69 -32.41
N GLY A 357 5.00 5.32 -31.75
CA GLY A 357 6.10 6.01 -32.44
C GLY A 357 5.68 7.24 -33.28
N GLY A 358 4.55 7.87 -32.96
CA GLY A 358 4.07 9.08 -33.63
C GLY A 358 3.03 8.86 -34.72
N ALA A 359 2.63 7.62 -35.01
CA ALA A 359 1.64 7.29 -36.03
C ALA A 359 0.43 6.53 -35.46
N PHE A 360 -0.75 6.71 -36.05
CA PHE A 360 -1.90 5.84 -35.76
C PHE A 360 -1.84 4.58 -36.60
N ALA A 361 -2.21 3.44 -36.00
CA ALA A 361 -2.41 2.21 -36.76
C ALA A 361 -3.61 2.32 -37.73
N ASP A 362 -3.52 1.63 -38.86
CA ASP A 362 -4.63 1.49 -39.80
C ASP A 362 -5.80 0.72 -39.17
N GLY A 363 -7.03 1.15 -39.46
CA GLY A 363 -8.24 0.52 -38.90
C GLY A 363 -8.43 0.70 -37.39
N LEU A 364 -7.65 1.56 -36.73
CA LEU A 364 -7.81 1.83 -35.30
C LEU A 364 -9.22 2.35 -34.98
N ASP A 365 -9.85 1.77 -33.95
CA ASP A 365 -11.14 2.22 -33.42
C ASP A 365 -11.14 3.75 -33.22
N PRO A 366 -12.14 4.49 -33.76
CA PRO A 366 -12.21 5.94 -33.62
C PRO A 366 -12.12 6.43 -32.16
N ARG A 367 -12.63 5.66 -31.20
CA ARG A 367 -12.56 5.98 -29.77
C ARG A 367 -11.13 5.86 -29.24
N LYS A 368 -10.41 4.81 -29.64
CA LYS A 368 -8.97 4.67 -29.34
C LYS A 368 -8.15 5.80 -29.95
N ARG A 369 -8.49 6.23 -31.16
CA ARG A 369 -7.86 7.40 -31.82
C ARG A 369 -8.11 8.71 -31.07
N ALA A 370 -9.28 8.88 -30.45
CA ALA A 370 -9.66 10.08 -29.70
C ALA A 370 -9.17 10.09 -28.24
N MET A 371 -8.66 8.98 -27.71
CA MET A 371 -8.17 8.90 -26.33
C MET A 371 -6.89 9.73 -26.16
N THR A 372 -6.85 10.56 -25.12
CA THR A 372 -5.73 11.45 -24.78
C THR A 372 -5.13 11.10 -23.44
N LEU A 373 -3.95 11.66 -23.13
CA LEU A 373 -3.33 11.56 -21.81
C LEU A 373 -4.26 12.03 -20.69
N GLU A 374 -4.96 13.15 -20.90
CA GLU A 374 -5.93 13.67 -19.95
C GLU A 374 -7.00 12.64 -19.59
N HIS A 375 -7.53 11.93 -20.59
CA HIS A 375 -8.53 10.88 -20.34
C HIS A 375 -7.99 9.75 -19.45
N LEU A 376 -6.69 9.43 -19.51
CA LEU A 376 -6.06 8.49 -18.58
C LEU A 376 -5.99 9.07 -17.16
N LEU A 377 -5.58 10.34 -17.03
CA LEU A 377 -5.41 11.00 -15.73
C LEU A 377 -6.74 11.23 -15.00
N THR A 378 -7.84 11.43 -15.73
CA THR A 378 -9.19 11.61 -15.17
C THR A 378 -9.99 10.31 -15.05
N MET A 379 -9.35 9.15 -15.27
CA MET A 379 -10.01 7.83 -15.26
C MET A 379 -11.17 7.73 -16.26
N SER A 380 -11.15 8.51 -17.34
CA SER A 380 -12.23 8.60 -18.33
C SER A 380 -11.78 8.12 -19.70
N SER A 381 -10.93 7.10 -19.76
CA SER A 381 -10.41 6.57 -21.03
C SER A 381 -11.48 5.90 -21.88
N GLY A 382 -12.52 5.36 -21.26
CA GLY A 382 -13.57 4.60 -21.93
C GLY A 382 -13.23 3.12 -22.14
N TYR A 383 -12.09 2.62 -21.65
CA TYR A 383 -11.80 1.19 -21.61
C TYR A 383 -12.80 0.42 -20.73
N TRP A 384 -13.08 -0.83 -21.10
CA TRP A 384 -13.79 -1.75 -20.20
C TRP A 384 -12.84 -2.23 -19.09
N CYS A 385 -12.75 -1.45 -18.01
CA CYS A 385 -11.68 -1.55 -17.02
C CYS A 385 -12.09 -1.29 -15.57
N ASP A 386 -13.38 -1.41 -15.23
CA ASP A 386 -13.83 -1.17 -13.86
C ASP A 386 -13.18 -2.19 -12.89
N ASP A 387 -12.37 -1.69 -11.95
CA ASP A 387 -11.72 -2.52 -10.94
C ASP A 387 -12.73 -3.20 -9.97
N THR A 388 -13.99 -2.76 -9.99
CA THR A 388 -15.09 -3.39 -9.23
C THR A 388 -15.86 -4.45 -10.02
N GLU A 389 -15.57 -4.61 -11.32
CA GLU A 389 -16.18 -5.60 -12.19
C GLU A 389 -15.18 -6.74 -12.50
N PRO A 390 -15.29 -7.91 -11.84
CA PRO A 390 -14.34 -9.02 -12.07
C PRO A 390 -14.30 -9.55 -13.50
N GLY A 391 -15.37 -9.33 -14.28
CA GLY A 391 -15.46 -9.75 -15.69
C GLY A 391 -14.79 -8.79 -16.67
N ALA A 392 -14.45 -7.57 -16.25
CA ALA A 392 -13.81 -6.61 -17.13
C ALA A 392 -12.36 -7.05 -17.41
N PRO A 393 -11.92 -7.14 -18.69
CA PRO A 393 -10.55 -7.50 -19.00
C PRO A 393 -9.55 -6.44 -18.51
N GLY A 394 -9.95 -5.17 -18.45
CA GLY A 394 -9.11 -4.10 -17.89
C GLY A 394 -9.12 -4.02 -16.36
N ASN A 395 -9.81 -4.91 -15.66
CA ASN A 395 -9.80 -4.98 -14.19
C ASN A 395 -8.37 -5.25 -13.69
N GLU A 396 -7.94 -4.57 -12.63
CA GLU A 396 -6.60 -4.72 -12.04
C GLU A 396 -6.24 -6.18 -11.75
N GLN A 397 -7.11 -6.94 -11.09
CA GLN A 397 -6.82 -8.33 -10.73
C GLN A 397 -6.76 -9.21 -11.97
N THR A 398 -7.66 -9.02 -12.94
CA THR A 398 -7.64 -9.76 -14.22
C THR A 398 -6.36 -9.52 -15.01
N MET A 399 -5.88 -8.27 -15.05
CA MET A 399 -4.61 -7.94 -15.70
C MET A 399 -3.41 -8.53 -14.96
N LEU A 400 -3.45 -8.57 -13.63
CA LEU A 400 -2.37 -9.13 -12.81
C LEU A 400 -2.27 -10.65 -12.92
N ASP A 401 -3.42 -11.34 -13.00
CA ASP A 401 -3.48 -12.81 -13.02
C ASP A 401 -3.25 -13.43 -14.40
N GLN A 402 -3.47 -12.68 -15.48
CA GLN A 402 -3.26 -13.21 -16.83
C GLN A 402 -1.78 -13.36 -17.18
N GLU A 403 -1.44 -14.42 -17.92
CA GLU A 403 -0.08 -14.72 -18.39
C GLU A 403 0.09 -14.60 -19.91
N THR A 404 -0.97 -14.25 -20.64
CA THR A 404 -0.98 -14.29 -22.11
C THR A 404 -0.24 -13.13 -22.76
N GLU A 405 -0.24 -11.95 -22.15
CA GLU A 405 0.53 -10.79 -22.59
C GLU A 405 1.22 -10.16 -21.36
N ARG A 406 2.54 -10.36 -21.29
CA ARG A 406 3.36 -9.99 -20.12
C ARG A 406 3.76 -8.52 -20.13
N ASP A 407 3.69 -7.85 -21.28
CA ASP A 407 3.84 -6.40 -21.40
C ASP A 407 2.48 -5.74 -21.16
N TYR A 408 2.32 -5.10 -20.01
CA TYR A 408 1.04 -4.50 -19.65
C TYR A 408 0.70 -3.29 -20.51
N TYR A 409 1.67 -2.57 -21.11
CA TYR A 409 1.34 -1.53 -22.06
C TYR A 409 0.69 -2.11 -23.31
N ARG A 410 1.23 -3.20 -23.84
CA ARG A 410 0.63 -3.91 -24.98
C ARG A 410 -0.74 -4.49 -24.64
N TYR A 411 -0.86 -5.10 -23.46
CA TYR A 411 -2.13 -5.61 -22.96
C TYR A 411 -3.20 -4.53 -22.92
N ILE A 412 -2.91 -3.38 -22.30
CA ILE A 412 -3.86 -2.28 -22.14
C ILE A 412 -4.26 -1.70 -23.50
N LEU A 413 -3.31 -1.52 -24.43
CA LEU A 413 -3.61 -1.02 -25.78
C LEU A 413 -4.54 -1.95 -26.57
N ALA A 414 -4.55 -3.26 -26.26
CA ALA A 414 -5.42 -4.23 -26.88
C ALA A 414 -6.85 -4.26 -26.28
N LEU A 415 -7.07 -3.69 -25.10
CA LEU A 415 -8.36 -3.78 -24.39
C LEU A 415 -9.55 -3.26 -25.21
N PRO A 416 -10.75 -3.85 -25.01
CA PRO A 416 -11.97 -3.35 -25.62
C PRO A 416 -12.41 -2.02 -24.98
N MET A 417 -13.09 -1.20 -25.79
CA MET A 417 -13.71 0.05 -25.35
C MET A 417 -15.15 -0.20 -24.91
N ALA A 418 -15.52 0.25 -23.71
CA ALA A 418 -16.89 0.25 -23.20
C ALA A 418 -17.63 1.56 -23.52
N HIS A 419 -16.93 2.70 -23.47
CA HIS A 419 -17.50 4.04 -23.61
C HIS A 419 -16.61 4.93 -24.48
N ASP A 420 -17.14 6.10 -24.86
CA ASP A 420 -16.34 7.13 -25.50
C ASP A 420 -15.41 7.81 -24.47
N PRO A 421 -14.13 8.08 -24.82
CA PRO A 421 -13.22 8.78 -23.93
C PRO A 421 -13.74 10.17 -23.54
N GLY A 422 -13.56 10.54 -22.27
CA GLY A 422 -13.96 11.84 -21.72
C GLY A 422 -15.44 11.98 -21.37
N VAL A 423 -16.24 10.93 -21.55
CA VAL A 423 -17.69 10.95 -21.22
C VAL A 423 -17.94 10.54 -19.77
N THR A 424 -17.41 9.38 -19.35
CA THR A 424 -17.64 8.82 -18.02
C THR A 424 -16.31 8.44 -17.37
N SER A 425 -16.15 8.79 -16.09
CA SER A 425 -15.01 8.36 -15.28
C SER A 425 -15.31 7.00 -14.62
N ILE A 426 -14.43 6.02 -14.84
CA ILE A 426 -14.48 4.66 -14.30
C ILE A 426 -13.11 4.33 -13.70
N TYR A 427 -13.12 3.90 -12.44
CA TYR A 427 -11.89 3.61 -11.72
C TYR A 427 -11.24 2.34 -12.28
N GLY A 428 -10.08 2.49 -12.93
CA GLY A 428 -9.30 1.39 -13.47
C GLY A 428 -7.79 1.64 -13.35
N SER A 429 -7.07 0.76 -12.66
CA SER A 429 -5.62 0.87 -12.46
C SER A 429 -4.78 0.85 -13.74
N ILE A 430 -5.33 0.38 -14.85
CA ILE A 430 -4.68 0.41 -16.17
C ILE A 430 -4.38 1.83 -16.66
N ASN A 431 -5.22 2.82 -16.32
CA ASN A 431 -5.12 4.18 -16.84
C ASN A 431 -3.81 4.87 -16.40
N PRO A 432 -3.50 4.97 -15.09
CA PRO A 432 -2.24 5.56 -14.66
C PRO A 432 -1.03 4.75 -15.11
N HIS A 433 -1.13 3.42 -15.22
CA HIS A 433 -0.02 2.61 -15.75
C HIS A 433 0.30 2.97 -17.20
N LEU A 434 -0.71 3.09 -18.07
CA LEU A 434 -0.50 3.53 -19.45
C LEU A 434 -0.01 4.98 -19.55
N ALA A 435 -0.41 5.85 -18.62
CA ALA A 435 0.10 7.23 -18.54
C ALA A 435 1.62 7.27 -18.27
N LEU A 436 2.15 6.37 -17.42
CA LEU A 436 3.61 6.20 -17.30
C LEU A 436 4.24 5.63 -18.58
N GLY A 437 3.55 4.74 -19.29
CA GLY A 437 3.96 4.28 -20.61
C GLY A 437 4.13 5.42 -21.61
N MET A 438 3.22 6.41 -21.59
CA MET A 438 3.35 7.61 -22.43
C MET A 438 4.55 8.47 -22.06
N VAL A 439 4.87 8.60 -20.77
CA VAL A 439 6.11 9.27 -20.32
C VAL A 439 7.34 8.53 -20.86
N ALA A 440 7.33 7.19 -20.78
CA ALA A 440 8.43 6.37 -21.27
C ALA A 440 8.64 6.54 -22.77
N ALA A 441 7.56 6.45 -23.56
CA ALA A 441 7.58 6.60 -25.01
C ALA A 441 8.01 8.00 -25.45
N ALA A 442 7.49 9.04 -24.79
CA ALA A 442 7.81 10.43 -25.13
C ALA A 442 9.27 10.81 -24.82
N ARG A 443 9.84 10.26 -23.74
CA ARG A 443 11.21 10.60 -23.30
C ARG A 443 12.28 9.63 -23.77
N GLY A 444 11.90 8.43 -24.21
CA GLY A 444 12.85 7.37 -24.55
C GLY A 444 13.63 6.84 -23.33
N GLU A 445 13.06 6.92 -22.13
CA GLU A 445 13.66 6.44 -20.89
C GLU A 445 12.63 5.80 -19.95
N SER A 446 13.10 4.95 -19.01
CA SER A 446 12.19 4.39 -18.01
C SER A 446 11.60 5.50 -17.11
N PRO A 447 10.31 5.43 -16.75
CA PRO A 447 9.71 6.36 -15.81
C PRO A 447 10.38 6.35 -14.43
N LEU A 448 11.13 5.31 -14.06
CA LEU A 448 11.95 5.30 -12.84
C LEU A 448 13.05 6.38 -12.87
N TYR A 449 13.78 6.48 -13.99
CA TYR A 449 14.80 7.53 -14.15
C TYR A 449 14.17 8.93 -14.24
N ALA A 450 13.02 9.03 -14.90
CA ALA A 450 12.26 10.29 -14.94
C ALA A 450 11.82 10.71 -13.52
N PHE A 451 11.26 9.79 -12.73
CA PHE A 451 10.92 10.03 -11.33
C PHE A 451 12.15 10.47 -10.52
N ASP A 452 13.24 9.70 -10.58
CA ASP A 452 14.45 9.99 -9.80
C ASP A 452 15.02 11.38 -10.07
N ARG A 453 15.06 11.83 -11.32
CA ARG A 453 15.63 13.14 -11.68
C ARG A 453 14.67 14.30 -11.49
N LEU A 454 13.41 14.10 -11.84
CA LEU A 454 12.42 15.18 -11.91
C LEU A 454 11.69 15.40 -10.59
N VAL A 455 11.57 14.37 -9.76
CA VAL A 455 10.80 14.41 -8.50
C VAL A 455 11.65 13.96 -7.32
N GLY A 456 12.29 12.79 -7.40
CA GLY A 456 13.07 12.18 -6.32
C GLY A 456 14.24 13.04 -5.87
N ASP A 457 15.10 13.47 -6.78
CA ASP A 457 16.26 14.34 -6.50
C ASP A 457 15.83 15.68 -5.87
N PRO A 458 14.86 16.45 -6.43
CA PRO A 458 14.39 17.69 -5.82
C PRO A 458 13.81 17.53 -4.42
N LEU A 459 12.95 16.52 -4.21
CA LEU A 459 12.27 16.28 -2.93
C LEU A 459 13.13 15.46 -1.96
N ARG A 460 14.31 15.00 -2.39
CA ARG A 460 15.18 14.06 -1.66
C ARG A 460 14.43 12.79 -1.25
N ILE A 461 13.71 12.19 -2.21
CA ILE A 461 13.11 10.86 -2.10
C ILE A 461 14.09 9.88 -2.74
N ASP A 462 14.88 9.22 -1.89
CA ASP A 462 15.95 8.31 -2.30
C ASP A 462 15.81 6.89 -1.74
N HIS A 463 14.72 6.62 -1.01
CA HIS A 463 14.43 5.33 -0.45
C HIS A 463 12.97 4.95 -0.73
N TYR A 464 12.79 4.10 -1.73
CA TYR A 464 11.49 3.61 -2.16
C TYR A 464 11.61 2.20 -2.72
N ALA A 465 10.47 1.52 -2.87
CA ALA A 465 10.39 0.30 -3.68
C ALA A 465 9.20 0.37 -4.63
N TRP A 466 9.45 0.19 -5.92
CA TRP A 466 8.43 0.34 -6.97
C TRP A 466 8.10 -1.03 -7.57
N LEU A 467 6.82 -1.40 -7.58
CA LEU A 467 6.37 -2.63 -8.23
C LEU A 467 6.59 -2.54 -9.75
N LEU A 468 7.15 -3.59 -10.35
CA LEU A 468 7.27 -3.71 -11.80
C LEU A 468 6.17 -4.60 -12.38
N ASP A 469 5.75 -4.28 -13.60
CA ASP A 469 5.03 -5.21 -14.45
C ASP A 469 5.96 -6.38 -14.88
N PRO A 470 5.41 -7.44 -15.48
CA PRO A 470 6.23 -8.57 -15.90
C PRO A 470 7.24 -8.29 -17.03
N ALA A 471 7.09 -7.18 -17.76
CA ALA A 471 8.04 -6.71 -18.77
C ALA A 471 9.12 -5.77 -18.20
N GLY A 472 9.06 -5.44 -16.91
CA GLY A 472 10.03 -4.59 -16.21
C GLY A 472 9.67 -3.11 -16.19
N HIS A 473 8.46 -2.73 -16.55
CA HIS A 473 7.98 -1.35 -16.48
C HIS A 473 7.49 -1.00 -15.07
N PRO A 474 7.73 0.22 -14.57
CA PRO A 474 7.18 0.65 -13.28
C PRO A 474 5.65 0.69 -13.33
N TYR A 475 5.02 -0.01 -12.38
CA TYR A 475 3.57 -0.08 -12.27
C TYR A 475 2.99 1.26 -11.83
N GLY A 476 2.05 1.81 -12.62
CA GLY A 476 1.45 3.12 -12.34
C GLY A 476 0.14 3.05 -11.56
N GLY A 477 -0.45 1.85 -11.42
CA GLY A 477 -1.72 1.63 -10.72
C GLY A 477 -1.61 1.76 -9.20
N GLY A 478 -0.42 1.72 -8.62
CA GLY A 478 -0.22 1.94 -7.19
C GLY A 478 0.94 1.14 -6.62
N SER A 479 0.90 0.92 -5.31
CA SER A 479 1.83 0.08 -4.57
C SER A 479 3.30 0.46 -4.71
N VAL A 480 3.59 1.76 -4.86
CA VAL A 480 4.93 2.29 -4.60
C VAL A 480 5.11 2.36 -3.09
N GLN A 481 6.18 1.79 -2.58
CA GLN A 481 6.51 1.83 -1.16
C GLN A 481 7.37 3.06 -0.88
N LEU A 482 6.90 3.93 0.03
CA LEU A 482 7.57 5.18 0.40
C LEU A 482 7.64 5.31 1.91
N ARG A 483 8.66 6.01 2.42
CA ARG A 483 8.65 6.51 3.80
C ARG A 483 7.47 7.46 3.97
N LEU A 484 6.84 7.45 5.15
CA LEU A 484 5.67 8.29 5.40
C LEU A 484 5.97 9.79 5.19
N ARG A 485 7.17 10.23 5.60
CA ARG A 485 7.61 11.61 5.40
C ARG A 485 7.76 11.96 3.92
N ASP A 486 8.33 11.06 3.11
CA ASP A 486 8.50 11.28 1.66
C ASP A 486 7.16 11.26 0.93
N PHE A 487 6.23 10.41 1.36
CA PHE A 487 4.86 10.41 0.88
C PHE A 487 4.16 11.75 1.17
N ALA A 488 4.32 12.31 2.37
CA ALA A 488 3.76 13.61 2.72
C ALA A 488 4.32 14.78 1.88
N LYS A 489 5.60 14.71 1.46
CA LYS A 489 6.19 15.72 0.57
C LYS A 489 5.45 15.83 -0.77
N LEU A 490 4.84 14.75 -1.25
CA LEU A 490 4.02 14.79 -2.48
C LEU A 490 2.81 15.71 -2.31
N GLY A 491 2.15 15.67 -1.14
CA GLY A 491 1.06 16.58 -0.82
C GLY A 491 1.54 18.02 -0.67
N GLN A 492 2.68 18.24 -0.02
CA GLN A 492 3.27 19.58 0.13
C GLN A 492 3.67 20.18 -1.22
N LEU A 493 4.23 19.38 -2.14
CA LEU A 493 4.53 19.82 -3.51
C LEU A 493 3.28 20.35 -4.23
N MET A 494 2.15 19.65 -4.09
CA MET A 494 0.88 20.07 -4.69
C MET A 494 0.32 21.31 -4.00
N LEU A 495 0.43 21.39 -2.66
CA LEU A 495 0.02 22.56 -1.88
C LEU A 495 0.80 23.81 -2.29
N ASP A 496 2.10 23.67 -2.53
CA ASP A 496 3.02 24.74 -2.92
C ASP A 496 3.01 25.04 -4.43
N ASP A 497 1.88 24.81 -5.11
CA ASP A 497 1.71 25.09 -6.55
C ASP A 497 2.78 24.43 -7.45
N GLY A 498 3.16 23.19 -7.11
CA GLY A 498 4.15 22.43 -7.87
C GLY A 498 5.58 22.90 -7.67
N ARG A 499 5.85 23.68 -6.62
CA ARG A 499 7.19 24.16 -6.28
C ARG A 499 7.75 23.47 -5.04
N TRP A 500 9.06 23.27 -5.04
CA TRP A 500 9.80 22.81 -3.87
C TRP A 500 11.10 23.63 -3.78
N HIS A 501 11.30 24.34 -2.66
CA HIS A 501 12.42 25.30 -2.49
C HIS A 501 12.58 26.28 -3.65
N GLY A 502 11.46 26.81 -4.15
CA GLY A 502 11.44 27.76 -5.27
C GLY A 502 11.65 27.12 -6.65
N ARG A 503 12.10 25.87 -6.75
CA ARG A 503 12.18 25.12 -8.01
C ARG A 503 10.79 24.67 -8.43
N ARG A 504 10.38 24.99 -9.66
CA ARG A 504 9.17 24.44 -10.28
C ARG A 504 9.43 23.00 -10.72
N ILE A 505 8.57 22.10 -10.28
CA ILE A 505 8.56 20.68 -10.64
C ILE A 505 7.31 20.36 -11.45
N LEU A 506 6.18 20.99 -11.12
CA LEU A 506 4.93 20.90 -11.86
C LEU A 506 4.49 22.29 -12.32
N GLY A 507 3.90 22.36 -13.52
CA GLY A 507 3.27 23.58 -14.02
C GLY A 507 2.08 24.01 -13.16
N HIS A 508 1.91 25.32 -12.98
CA HIS A 508 0.79 25.91 -12.22
C HIS A 508 -0.57 25.37 -12.69
N ASP A 509 -0.82 25.45 -14.00
CA ASP A 509 -2.08 25.01 -14.60
C ASP A 509 -2.30 23.50 -14.42
N TYR A 510 -1.23 22.70 -14.45
CA TYR A 510 -1.31 21.26 -14.19
C TYR A 510 -1.75 20.98 -12.76
N VAL A 511 -1.16 21.66 -11.76
CA VAL A 511 -1.49 21.48 -10.34
C VAL A 511 -2.93 21.91 -10.05
N ALA A 512 -3.34 23.06 -10.60
CA ALA A 512 -4.70 23.56 -10.47
C ALA A 512 -5.72 22.57 -11.05
N ARG A 513 -5.46 22.01 -12.23
CA ARG A 513 -6.36 21.00 -12.83
C ARG A 513 -6.29 19.64 -12.13
N ALA A 514 -5.12 19.25 -11.64
CA ALA A 514 -4.93 17.99 -10.94
C ALA A 514 -5.77 17.91 -9.66
N SER A 515 -5.87 19.02 -8.93
CA SER A 515 -6.64 19.14 -7.69
C SER A 515 -8.07 19.64 -7.89
N ALA A 516 -8.47 20.00 -9.12
CA ALA A 516 -9.83 20.47 -9.41
C ALA A 516 -10.85 19.33 -9.45
N PRO A 517 -12.12 19.60 -9.10
CA PRO A 517 -13.21 18.66 -9.23
C PRO A 517 -13.65 18.54 -10.70
N LEU A 518 -12.98 17.70 -11.50
CA LEU A 518 -13.28 17.55 -12.94
C LEU A 518 -14.40 16.52 -13.20
N TYR A 519 -14.49 15.47 -12.38
CA TYR A 519 -15.49 14.41 -12.46
C TYR A 519 -16.00 14.03 -11.08
N HIS A 520 -17.18 13.40 -11.03
CA HIS A 520 -17.58 12.57 -9.90
C HIS A 520 -17.14 11.13 -10.16
N LEU A 521 -16.30 10.57 -9.30
CA LEU A 521 -15.91 9.17 -9.33
C LEU A 521 -16.22 8.56 -7.97
N ARG A 522 -17.05 7.51 -7.90
CA ARG A 522 -17.46 6.91 -6.61
C ARG A 522 -18.08 7.93 -5.64
N ASN A 523 -18.90 8.84 -6.18
CA ASN A 523 -19.57 9.95 -5.48
C ASN A 523 -18.67 10.99 -4.83
N VAL A 524 -17.37 10.98 -5.14
CA VAL A 524 -16.42 12.01 -4.70
C VAL A 524 -15.84 12.73 -5.91
N GLN A 525 -15.35 13.95 -5.70
CA GLN A 525 -14.75 14.72 -6.77
C GLN A 525 -13.43 14.07 -7.20
N TYR A 526 -13.04 14.24 -8.45
CA TYR A 526 -11.83 13.64 -8.99
C TYR A 526 -11.18 14.55 -10.04
N GLY A 527 -9.86 14.70 -9.95
CA GLY A 527 -9.02 15.44 -10.89
C GLY A 527 -8.02 14.52 -11.60
N TYR A 528 -6.75 14.92 -11.68
CA TYR A 528 -5.69 14.11 -12.29
C TYR A 528 -5.12 13.11 -11.29
N LEU A 529 -5.85 12.01 -11.08
CA LEU A 529 -5.52 10.96 -10.12
C LEU A 529 -5.47 11.44 -8.65
N TRP A 530 -6.19 12.52 -8.36
CA TRP A 530 -6.45 13.04 -7.01
C TRP A 530 -7.95 13.03 -6.75
N TRP A 531 -8.33 12.59 -5.56
CA TRP A 531 -9.69 12.70 -5.05
C TRP A 531 -9.93 14.11 -4.52
N GLY A 532 -11.18 14.55 -4.45
CA GLY A 532 -11.59 15.83 -3.88
C GLY A 532 -12.82 15.68 -3.01
N GLU A 533 -12.85 16.41 -1.90
CA GLU A 533 -13.92 16.37 -0.91
C GLU A 533 -13.99 17.69 -0.14
N ASP A 534 -15.19 18.13 0.20
CA ASP A 534 -15.39 19.31 1.04
C ASP A 534 -15.58 18.90 2.50
N PHE A 535 -14.74 19.45 3.38
CA PHE A 535 -14.77 19.19 4.80
C PHE A 535 -15.42 20.32 5.60
N PRO A 536 -16.20 20.02 6.64
CA PRO A 536 -16.72 21.03 7.55
C PRO A 536 -15.56 21.63 8.36
N TYR A 537 -15.48 22.95 8.37
CA TYR A 537 -14.49 23.69 9.14
C TYR A 537 -15.11 24.98 9.70
N ARG A 538 -15.22 25.06 11.02
CA ARG A 538 -15.88 26.19 11.70
C ARG A 538 -17.28 26.45 11.11
N ASP A 539 -17.65 27.65 10.74
CA ASP A 539 -18.96 27.96 10.16
C ASP A 539 -19.02 27.77 8.62
N ARG A 540 -17.98 27.21 8.00
CA ARG A 540 -17.86 27.02 6.55
C ARG A 540 -17.43 25.60 6.15
N SER A 541 -17.34 25.38 4.84
CA SER A 541 -16.64 24.23 4.27
C SER A 541 -15.28 24.66 3.71
N VAL A 542 -14.31 23.76 3.78
CA VAL A 542 -13.01 23.89 3.14
C VAL A 542 -12.80 22.74 2.18
N HIS A 543 -12.39 23.05 0.96
CA HIS A 543 -12.06 22.04 -0.03
C HIS A 543 -10.74 21.35 0.33
N ALA A 544 -10.73 20.02 0.19
CA ALA A 544 -9.55 19.19 0.32
C ALA A 544 -9.39 18.30 -0.91
N PHE A 545 -8.15 18.06 -1.30
CA PHE A 545 -7.82 17.03 -2.27
C PHE A 545 -6.94 15.96 -1.63
N LEU A 546 -7.11 14.71 -2.07
CA LEU A 546 -6.59 13.54 -1.39
C LEU A 546 -5.94 12.54 -2.35
N ALA A 547 -4.85 11.92 -1.88
CA ALA A 547 -4.39 10.65 -2.39
C ALA A 547 -4.92 9.56 -1.46
N LEU A 548 -5.59 8.53 -1.98
CA LEU A 548 -6.23 7.49 -1.15
C LEU A 548 -5.88 6.09 -1.64
N GLY A 549 -5.53 5.22 -0.69
CA GLY A 549 -5.14 3.83 -0.91
C GLY A 549 -5.82 2.88 0.07
N ALA A 550 -6.06 1.65 -0.38
CA ALA A 550 -6.63 0.59 0.44
C ALA A 550 -5.84 0.39 1.75
N GLY A 551 -6.56 0.05 2.81
CA GLY A 551 -5.98 -0.09 4.15
C GLY A 551 -5.76 1.20 4.94
N GLY A 552 -5.99 2.38 4.35
CA GLY A 552 -5.95 3.67 5.05
C GLY A 552 -4.77 4.55 4.68
N GLN A 553 -4.09 4.27 3.58
CA GLN A 553 -2.99 5.10 3.09
C GLN A 553 -3.58 6.39 2.55
N SER A 554 -3.18 7.53 3.09
CA SER A 554 -3.74 8.81 2.66
C SER A 554 -2.76 9.97 2.73
N ILE A 555 -2.90 10.88 1.77
CA ILE A 555 -2.47 12.28 1.89
C ILE A 555 -3.74 13.11 1.79
N THR A 556 -3.94 14.03 2.71
CA THR A 556 -5.01 15.02 2.68
C THR A 556 -4.37 16.41 2.64
N VAL A 557 -4.70 17.18 1.62
CA VAL A 557 -4.24 18.56 1.47
C VAL A 557 -5.43 19.49 1.59
N VAL A 558 -5.34 20.50 2.45
CA VAL A 558 -6.39 21.51 2.64
C VAL A 558 -5.79 22.89 2.35
N PRO A 559 -5.85 23.35 1.09
CA PRO A 559 -5.17 24.58 0.66
C PRO A 559 -5.58 25.82 1.46
N ALA A 560 -6.87 25.95 1.78
CA ALA A 560 -7.39 27.08 2.54
C ALA A 560 -6.79 27.22 3.96
N LEU A 561 -6.17 26.15 4.48
CA LEU A 561 -5.56 26.10 5.80
C LEU A 561 -4.04 25.88 5.74
N ASP A 562 -3.47 25.81 4.53
CA ASP A 562 -2.05 25.55 4.27
C ASP A 562 -1.57 24.29 5.01
N LEU A 563 -2.35 23.21 4.88
CA LEU A 563 -2.26 22.00 5.70
C LEU A 563 -2.05 20.74 4.83
N VAL A 564 -1.12 19.89 5.25
CA VAL A 564 -0.93 18.53 4.72
C VAL A 564 -0.95 17.53 5.86
N VAL A 565 -1.77 16.50 5.74
CA VAL A 565 -1.80 15.36 6.66
C VAL A 565 -1.53 14.10 5.85
N ALA A 566 -0.55 13.28 6.25
CA ALA A 566 -0.32 11.96 5.68
C ALA A 566 -0.46 10.88 6.75
N ILE A 567 -1.14 9.78 6.41
CA ILE A 567 -1.41 8.66 7.32
C ILE A 567 -1.14 7.36 6.58
N TYR A 568 -0.44 6.43 7.24
CA TYR A 568 -0.41 5.02 6.86
C TYR A 568 -1.17 4.16 7.86
N SER A 569 -1.75 3.08 7.37
CA SER A 569 -2.53 2.17 8.19
C SER A 569 -2.54 0.74 7.64
N GLY A 570 -2.71 -0.25 8.50
CA GLY A 570 -2.74 -1.67 8.16
C GLY A 570 -4.14 -2.25 7.94
N ASN A 571 -5.20 -1.44 7.77
CA ASN A 571 -6.60 -1.88 7.79
C ASN A 571 -7.11 -2.51 6.46
N TYR A 572 -6.30 -3.26 5.72
CA TYR A 572 -6.58 -3.65 4.32
C TYR A 572 -7.89 -4.42 4.10
N ALA A 573 -8.33 -5.24 5.06
CA ALA A 573 -9.55 -6.04 4.94
C ALA A 573 -10.72 -5.49 5.78
N SER A 574 -10.49 -4.38 6.51
CA SER A 574 -11.49 -3.78 7.39
C SER A 574 -12.56 -2.99 6.63
N ARG A 575 -13.77 -2.92 7.21
CA ARG A 575 -14.84 -2.00 6.79
C ARG A 575 -14.45 -0.53 6.94
N ARG A 576 -13.50 -0.25 7.82
CA ARG A 576 -13.04 1.10 8.21
C ARG A 576 -11.77 1.53 7.49
N GLN A 577 -11.34 0.79 6.47
CA GLN A 577 -10.09 1.07 5.76
C GLN A 577 -10.00 2.48 5.16
N ILE A 578 -11.13 3.18 4.98
CA ILE A 578 -11.17 4.54 4.44
C ILE A 578 -11.23 5.62 5.54
N ASP A 579 -11.44 5.25 6.81
CA ASP A 579 -11.65 6.19 7.92
C ASP A 579 -10.44 7.12 8.14
N ALA A 580 -9.22 6.60 7.97
CA ALA A 580 -8.00 7.38 8.14
C ALA A 580 -7.96 8.59 7.21
N GLY A 581 -8.26 8.38 5.91
CA GLY A 581 -8.26 9.45 4.91
C GLY A 581 -9.46 10.39 5.00
N HIS A 582 -10.66 9.84 5.20
CA HIS A 582 -11.89 10.64 5.10
C HIS A 582 -12.41 11.20 6.42
N HIS A 583 -12.15 10.53 7.55
CA HIS A 583 -12.80 10.85 8.82
C HIS A 583 -11.84 11.46 9.83
N PHE A 584 -10.58 11.00 9.90
CA PHE A 584 -9.68 11.48 10.96
C PHE A 584 -9.31 12.95 10.81
N VAL A 585 -9.04 13.39 9.59
CA VAL A 585 -8.70 14.78 9.30
C VAL A 585 -9.83 15.74 9.67
N PRO A 586 -11.05 15.63 9.09
CA PRO A 586 -12.13 16.57 9.43
C PRO A 586 -12.64 16.46 10.87
N ARG A 587 -12.57 15.28 11.49
CA ARG A 587 -13.12 15.07 12.83
C ARG A 587 -12.16 15.43 13.96
N PHE A 588 -10.88 15.13 13.82
CA PHE A 588 -9.92 15.22 14.93
C PHE A 588 -8.80 16.24 14.70
N ILE A 589 -8.38 16.46 13.44
CA ILE A 589 -7.25 17.35 13.14
C ILE A 589 -7.73 18.76 12.81
N LEU A 590 -8.68 18.91 11.87
CA LEU A 590 -9.20 20.22 11.48
C LEU A 590 -9.72 21.06 12.67
N PRO A 591 -10.42 20.49 13.67
CA PRO A 591 -10.84 21.27 14.83
C PRO A 591 -9.68 21.92 15.60
N ALA A 592 -8.49 21.32 15.59
CA ALA A 592 -7.29 21.80 16.25
C ALA A 592 -6.53 22.87 15.44
N VAL A 593 -6.78 22.99 14.13
CA VAL A 593 -6.14 23.99 13.27
C VAL A 593 -6.82 25.34 13.44
N ARG A 594 -6.06 26.38 13.82
CA ARG A 594 -6.56 27.74 14.04
C ARG A 594 -6.21 28.66 12.88
N GLU A 595 -7.12 29.55 12.52
CA GLU A 595 -6.79 30.66 11.63
C GLU A 595 -6.07 31.79 12.39
N ARG A 596 -5.38 32.64 11.64
CA ARG A 596 -4.59 33.74 12.20
C ARG A 596 -5.50 34.70 12.98
N GLY A 597 -5.17 34.92 14.25
CA GLY A 597 -5.93 35.81 15.14
C GLY A 597 -6.99 35.11 16.00
N GLU A 598 -7.21 33.79 15.84
CA GLU A 598 -8.05 33.03 16.77
C GLU A 598 -7.39 32.94 18.17
N PRO A 599 -8.14 33.09 19.27
CA PRO A 599 -7.61 32.95 20.62
C PRO A 599 -7.05 31.53 20.87
N ARG A 600 -5.83 31.45 21.39
CA ARG A 600 -5.16 30.17 21.71
C ARG A 600 -5.86 29.34 22.82
N GLY A 601 -6.85 29.90 23.51
CA GLY A 601 -7.67 29.21 24.51
C GLY A 601 -9.05 28.77 24.02
N ALA A 602 -9.42 29.03 22.76
CA ALA A 602 -10.73 28.65 22.24
C ALA A 602 -10.92 27.12 22.26
N PRO A 603 -12.09 26.61 22.68
CA PRO A 603 -12.33 25.18 22.79
C PRO A 603 -12.32 24.51 21.41
N VAL A 604 -11.55 23.44 21.29
CA VAL A 604 -11.53 22.57 20.10
C VAL A 604 -12.73 21.63 20.16
N THR A 605 -13.68 21.80 19.24
CA THR A 605 -14.92 21.00 19.17
C THR A 605 -14.85 20.04 17.99
N GLU A 606 -14.81 18.74 18.28
CA GLU A 606 -14.93 17.69 17.24
C GLU A 606 -16.30 17.77 16.55
N ARG A 607 -16.34 17.40 15.27
CA ARG A 607 -17.58 17.40 14.49
C ARG A 607 -17.83 16.04 13.87
N ALA A 608 -19.10 15.64 13.88
CA ALA A 608 -19.51 14.49 13.10
C ALA A 608 -19.32 14.81 11.61
N TYR A 609 -18.72 13.86 10.90
CA TYR A 609 -18.54 13.91 9.46
C TYR A 609 -18.77 12.52 8.90
N ALA A 610 -19.42 12.45 7.75
CA ALA A 610 -19.60 11.24 6.99
C ALA A 610 -19.22 11.55 5.55
N THR A 611 -18.27 10.79 5.02
CA THR A 611 -17.83 10.95 3.64
C THR A 611 -18.94 10.59 2.65
N PRO A 612 -19.05 11.29 1.50
CA PRO A 612 -19.94 10.88 0.43
C PRO A 612 -19.35 9.71 -0.39
N TYR A 613 -18.11 9.29 -0.12
CA TYR A 613 -17.44 8.17 -0.79
C TYR A 613 -18.28 6.89 -0.72
N GLY A 614 -18.47 6.25 -1.88
CA GLY A 614 -19.25 5.02 -1.97
C GLY A 614 -19.49 4.56 -3.41
N PRO A 615 -20.34 3.54 -3.62
CA PRO A 615 -20.66 3.06 -4.96
C PRO A 615 -21.23 4.20 -5.84
N SER A 616 -20.70 4.35 -7.05
CA SER A 616 -20.93 5.49 -7.94
C SER A 616 -22.40 5.67 -8.31
N LYS A 617 -22.85 6.92 -8.45
CA LYS A 617 -24.18 7.27 -8.96
C LYS A 617 -24.23 7.48 -10.48
N ASP A 618 -23.13 7.90 -11.14
CA ASP A 618 -23.08 8.05 -12.61
C ASP A 618 -21.70 8.28 -13.26
N GLY A 619 -20.62 8.60 -12.51
CA GLY A 619 -19.29 8.82 -13.11
C GLY A 619 -19.17 10.15 -13.91
N SER A 620 -20.12 11.06 -13.73
CA SER A 620 -20.32 12.22 -14.61
C SER A 620 -19.25 13.30 -14.48
N ARG A 621 -19.02 14.03 -15.60
CA ARG A 621 -18.17 15.22 -15.62
C ARG A 621 -18.81 16.38 -14.86
N ILE A 622 -18.02 17.08 -14.06
CA ILE A 622 -18.43 18.31 -13.38
C ILE A 622 -18.33 19.46 -14.38
N ARG A 623 -19.43 20.20 -14.52
CA ARG A 623 -19.59 21.27 -15.53
C ARG A 623 -19.04 22.61 -15.05
#